data_AF-A0AAD5QUR0-F1
#
_entry.id   AF-A0AAD5QUR0-F1
#
_cell.length_a   1.000
_cell.length_b   1.000
_cell.length_c   1.000
_cell.angle_alpha   90.00
_cell.angle_beta   90.00
_cell.angle_gamma   90.00
#
_symmetry.space_group_name_H-M   'P 1'
#
loop_
_entity.id
_entity.type
_entity.pdbx_description
1 polymer ?
#
loop_
_entity_poly.entity_id
_entity_poly.type
_entity_poly.pdbx_seq_one_letter_code
_entity_poly.pdbx_strand_id
1 'polypeptide(L)'
;MRFSAILSEQGSVESFSRSIGAISRMCKKRCGLRIGDEGMCFVASDTLREQGHFLSVLIPSRPDFEVFNFAGVSEERNEIVMELDVDNFEKSVCGAQSYLKIKLRQKSDQKPFLQLELRDRGVVHELPIKLVKIAHWDVYQRPIVAQGMMGVYFPPVKSVMRILQSLKHVGNRNITVKVSNSGEMHLKCRINQAEITVYFTDLANDTVAEQQSQDHWCTVRLSLKVIHMFFSSFMFMAHSNVLLNVVSDRFAEFILRRDGGLVISFLVGGINDVF
;
A
#
# COMPACT_ATOMS: atom_id res chain seq x y z
N MET A 1 -8.87 9.10 24.13
CA MET A 1 -8.74 9.11 22.66
C MET A 1 -9.91 9.84 22.02
N ARG A 2 -9.65 10.72 21.06
CA ARG A 2 -10.67 11.42 20.25
C ARG A 2 -10.15 11.53 18.82
N PHE A 3 -11.03 11.49 17.83
CA PHE A 3 -10.67 11.69 16.43
C PHE A 3 -11.83 12.33 15.65
N SER A 4 -11.51 13.29 14.80
CA SER A 4 -12.43 13.94 13.88
C SER A 4 -11.66 14.40 12.64
N ALA A 5 -12.05 13.92 11.47
CA ALA A 5 -11.53 14.37 10.19
C ALA A 5 -12.67 14.81 9.24
N ILE A 6 -12.42 15.80 8.39
CA ILE A 6 -13.37 16.31 7.39
C ILE A 6 -12.68 16.47 6.05
N LEU A 7 -13.29 15.90 5.01
CA LEU A 7 -13.02 16.13 3.60
C LEU A 7 -14.21 16.90 3.02
N SER A 8 -13.97 18.04 2.37
CA SER A 8 -15.01 18.94 1.82
C SER A 8 -14.81 19.28 0.34
N GLU A 9 -13.69 18.88 -0.24
CA GLU A 9 -13.42 19.03 -1.66
C GLU A 9 -13.69 17.73 -2.40
N GLN A 10 -14.35 17.83 -3.56
CA GLN A 10 -14.69 16.65 -4.37
C GLN A 10 -13.45 15.83 -4.74
N GLY A 11 -12.35 16.48 -5.13
CA GLY A 11 -11.09 15.81 -5.46
C GLY A 11 -10.53 14.99 -4.30
N SER A 12 -10.56 15.55 -3.08
CA SER A 12 -10.09 14.88 -1.86
C SER A 12 -10.99 13.71 -1.46
N VAL A 13 -12.31 13.86 -1.56
CA VAL A 13 -13.28 12.79 -1.27
C VAL A 13 -13.14 11.64 -2.28
N GLU A 14 -13.01 11.94 -3.58
CA GLU A 14 -12.78 10.93 -4.61
C GLU A 14 -11.43 10.22 -4.44
N SER A 15 -10.36 10.99 -4.15
CA SER A 15 -9.01 10.47 -3.86
C SER A 15 -9.02 9.51 -2.67
N PHE A 16 -9.66 9.93 -1.57
CA PHE A 16 -9.82 9.11 -0.37
C PHE A 16 -10.60 7.83 -0.70
N SER A 17 -11.75 7.94 -1.38
CA SER A 17 -12.60 6.80 -1.75
C SER A 17 -11.87 5.80 -2.65
N ARG A 18 -11.11 6.27 -3.65
CA ARG A 18 -10.28 5.40 -4.51
C ARG A 18 -9.20 4.69 -3.72
N SER A 19 -8.59 5.37 -2.75
CA SER A 19 -7.57 4.78 -1.87
C SER A 19 -8.18 3.67 -1.01
N ILE A 20 -9.34 3.92 -0.38
CA ILE A 20 -10.05 2.90 0.41
C ILE A 20 -10.47 1.70 -0.45
N GLY A 21 -10.99 1.93 -1.66
CA GLY A 21 -11.34 0.85 -2.60
C GLY A 21 -10.12 0.04 -3.08
N ALA A 22 -8.95 0.67 -3.20
CA ALA A 22 -7.71 -0.06 -3.49
C ALA A 22 -7.24 -0.88 -2.28
N ILE A 23 -7.34 -0.33 -1.07
CA ILE A 23 -6.99 -1.04 0.18
C ILE A 23 -7.92 -2.26 0.40
N SER A 24 -9.24 -2.11 0.20
CA SER A 24 -10.20 -3.22 0.32
C SER A 24 -9.87 -4.38 -0.63
N ARG A 25 -9.45 -4.10 -1.88
CA ARG A 25 -9.04 -5.16 -2.83
C ARG A 25 -7.76 -5.90 -2.42
N MET A 26 -6.87 -5.25 -1.69
CA MET A 26 -5.60 -5.84 -1.22
C MET A 26 -5.74 -6.57 0.12
N CYS A 27 -6.69 -6.14 0.95
CA CYS A 27 -6.94 -6.71 2.26
C CYS A 27 -7.91 -7.90 2.19
N LYS A 28 -7.69 -8.94 3.00
CA LYS A 28 -8.63 -10.08 3.06
C LYS A 28 -9.96 -9.74 3.73
N LYS A 29 -9.92 -9.10 4.92
CA LYS A 29 -11.11 -8.67 5.69
C LYS A 29 -10.85 -7.54 6.70
N ARG A 30 -9.87 -7.73 7.58
CA ARG A 30 -9.52 -6.73 8.62
C ARG A 30 -8.31 -5.92 8.19
N CYS A 31 -8.39 -4.61 8.35
CA CYS A 31 -7.30 -3.68 8.10
C CYS A 31 -6.97 -2.93 9.39
N GLY A 32 -5.67 -2.77 9.67
CA GLY A 32 -5.21 -1.87 10.72
C GLY A 32 -5.30 -0.44 10.24
N LEU A 33 -5.77 0.46 11.10
CA LEU A 33 -5.77 1.90 10.87
C LEU A 33 -5.04 2.58 12.02
N ARG A 34 -3.98 3.30 11.67
CA ARG A 34 -3.21 4.15 12.57
C ARG A 34 -3.53 5.61 12.26
N ILE A 35 -3.82 6.39 13.29
CA ILE A 35 -4.03 7.82 13.22
C ILE A 35 -2.94 8.48 14.06
N GLY A 36 -2.18 9.36 13.43
CA GLY A 36 -1.12 10.15 14.05
C GLY A 36 -0.94 11.48 13.32
N ASP A 37 0.13 12.21 13.65
CA ASP A 37 0.38 13.56 13.11
C ASP A 37 0.54 13.56 11.57
N GLU A 38 1.14 12.49 11.03
CA GLU A 38 1.32 12.31 9.59
C GLU A 38 -0.01 12.11 8.84
N GLY A 39 -1.05 11.60 9.50
CA GLY A 39 -2.36 11.32 8.88
C GLY A 39 -2.93 9.94 9.20
N MET A 40 -3.65 9.37 8.24
CA MET A 40 -4.27 8.04 8.34
C MET A 40 -3.42 7.00 7.61
N CYS A 41 -2.83 6.07 8.35
CA CYS A 41 -2.06 4.97 7.80
C CYS A 41 -2.85 3.66 7.89
N PHE A 42 -3.24 3.12 6.73
CA PHE A 42 -3.89 1.83 6.60
C PHE A 42 -2.85 0.74 6.39
N VAL A 43 -2.93 -0.32 7.18
CA VAL A 43 -1.95 -1.39 7.20
C VAL A 43 -2.63 -2.74 7.02
N ALA A 44 -2.25 -3.43 5.95
CA ALA A 44 -2.58 -4.83 5.71
C ALA A 44 -1.29 -5.64 5.89
N SER A 45 -1.26 -6.47 6.93
CA SER A 45 -0.12 -7.34 7.21
C SER A 45 -0.60 -8.79 7.07
N ASP A 46 -0.24 -9.42 5.96
CA ASP A 46 -0.16 -10.88 5.90
C ASP A 46 1.26 -11.28 6.35
N THR A 47 1.40 -12.35 7.12
CA THR A 47 2.69 -12.85 7.62
C THR A 47 3.70 -13.04 6.47
N LEU A 48 4.70 -12.16 6.38
CA LEU A 48 5.73 -12.17 5.33
C LEU A 48 6.54 -13.48 5.26
N ARG A 49 6.55 -14.27 6.35
CA ARG A 49 7.23 -15.56 6.43
C ARG A 49 6.59 -16.65 5.55
N GLU A 50 5.35 -16.46 5.09
CA GLU A 50 4.59 -17.44 4.31
C GLU A 50 4.28 -16.96 2.88
N GLN A 51 5.24 -16.31 2.20
CA GLN A 51 4.97 -15.65 0.91
C GLN A 51 3.90 -14.54 1.01
N GLY A 52 3.73 -14.00 2.22
CA GLY A 52 2.82 -12.91 2.51
C GLY A 52 3.28 -11.59 1.90
N HIS A 53 2.43 -10.58 2.06
CA HIS A 53 2.74 -9.21 1.68
C HIS A 53 2.34 -8.28 2.81
N PHE A 54 3.03 -7.15 2.86
CA PHE A 54 2.72 -6.05 3.74
C PHE A 54 2.37 -4.84 2.89
N LEU A 55 1.21 -4.27 3.12
CA LEU A 55 0.74 -3.04 2.50
C LEU A 55 0.60 -1.97 3.58
N SER A 56 1.18 -0.80 3.32
CA SER A 56 0.97 0.41 4.09
C SER A 56 0.55 1.53 3.15
N VAL A 57 -0.59 2.16 3.41
CA VAL A 57 -1.11 3.31 2.67
C VAL A 57 -1.25 4.48 3.64
N LEU A 58 -0.38 5.48 3.53
CA LEU A 58 -0.43 6.71 4.29
C LEU A 58 -1.18 7.78 3.49
N ILE A 59 -2.39 8.10 3.94
CA ILE A 59 -3.14 9.27 3.48
C ILE A 59 -2.79 10.43 4.43
N PRO A 60 -2.11 11.48 3.94
CA PRO A 60 -1.57 12.51 4.81
C PRO A 60 -2.69 13.39 5.39
N SER A 61 -2.45 13.97 6.56
CA SER A 61 -3.40 14.90 7.21
C SER A 61 -3.65 16.17 6.39
N ARG A 62 -2.68 16.57 5.56
CA ARG A 62 -2.76 17.68 4.60
C ARG A 62 -2.19 17.25 3.24
N PRO A 63 -2.64 17.83 2.12
CA PRO A 63 -3.66 18.89 2.01
C PRO A 63 -5.09 18.36 1.99
N ASP A 64 -5.30 17.05 1.83
CA ASP A 64 -6.61 16.47 1.50
C ASP A 64 -7.69 16.78 2.57
N PHE A 65 -7.36 16.70 3.87
CA PHE A 65 -8.32 16.99 4.95
C PHE A 65 -8.38 18.48 5.29
N GLU A 66 -9.60 19.03 5.31
CA GLU A 66 -9.87 20.38 5.81
C GLU A 66 -9.64 20.46 7.32
N VAL A 67 -10.18 19.46 8.03
CA VAL A 67 -10.02 19.29 9.48
C VAL A 67 -9.41 17.92 9.72
N PHE A 68 -8.35 17.88 10.54
CA PHE A 68 -7.75 16.64 11.00
C PHE A 68 -7.33 16.80 12.47
N ASN A 69 -8.22 16.41 13.38
CA ASN A 69 -8.02 16.54 14.82
C ASN A 69 -8.02 15.17 15.47
N PHE A 70 -7.02 14.89 16.30
CA PHE A 70 -7.00 13.68 17.10
C PHE A 70 -6.32 13.93 18.45
N ALA A 71 -6.59 13.03 19.38
CA ALA A 71 -5.90 12.93 20.66
C ALA A 71 -5.70 11.45 20.95
N GLY A 72 -4.44 11.02 21.01
CA GLY A 72 -4.03 9.63 21.21
C GLY A 72 -4.26 9.12 22.63
N VAL A 73 -3.39 8.20 23.06
CA VAL A 73 -3.45 7.59 24.40
C VAL A 73 -2.82 8.49 25.45
N SER A 74 -1.65 9.07 25.13
CA SER A 74 -0.90 10.01 25.97
C SER A 74 -0.07 10.94 25.09
N GLU A 75 0.58 11.95 25.67
CA GLU A 75 1.51 12.83 24.93
C GLU A 75 2.70 12.06 24.35
N GLU A 76 3.27 11.12 25.11
CA GLU A 76 4.39 10.26 24.65
C GLU A 76 3.96 9.24 23.57
N ARG A 77 2.67 8.88 23.53
CA ARG A 77 2.10 7.91 22.59
C ARG A 77 0.83 8.50 21.98
N ASN A 78 1.04 9.61 21.28
CA ASN A 78 -0.03 10.34 20.60
C ASN A 78 -0.39 9.67 19.28
N GLU A 79 -0.90 8.44 19.35
CA GLU A 79 -1.45 7.71 18.22
C GLU A 79 -2.75 6.99 18.63
N ILE A 80 -3.60 6.71 17.65
CA ILE A 80 -4.76 5.82 17.81
C ILE A 80 -4.61 4.68 16.81
N VAL A 81 -4.51 3.45 17.32
CA VAL A 81 -4.44 2.23 16.50
C VAL A 81 -5.70 1.41 16.68
N MET A 82 -6.35 1.07 15.57
CA MET A 82 -7.60 0.32 15.54
C MET A 82 -7.63 -0.68 14.39
N GLU A 83 -8.50 -1.68 14.49
CA GLU A 83 -8.84 -2.57 13.38
C GLU A 83 -10.28 -2.33 12.95
N LEU A 84 -10.52 -2.35 11.65
CA LEU A 84 -11.84 -2.24 11.05
C LEU A 84 -12.03 -3.29 9.93
N ASP A 85 -13.29 -3.55 9.60
CA ASP A 85 -13.65 -4.31 8.40
C ASP A 85 -13.56 -3.38 7.19
N VAL A 86 -12.61 -3.68 6.30
CA VAL A 86 -12.25 -2.79 5.19
C VAL A 86 -13.34 -2.72 4.12
N ASP A 87 -14.08 -3.80 3.91
CA ASP A 87 -15.14 -3.87 2.90
C ASP A 87 -16.35 -3.07 3.37
N ASN A 88 -16.67 -3.13 4.66
CA ASN A 88 -17.70 -2.27 5.24
C ASN A 88 -17.28 -0.80 5.23
N PHE A 89 -16.00 -0.50 5.44
CA PHE A 89 -15.48 0.87 5.34
C PHE A 89 -15.55 1.40 3.91
N GLU A 90 -15.12 0.61 2.92
CA GLU A 90 -15.22 0.91 1.49
C GLU A 90 -16.67 1.22 1.10
N LYS A 91 -17.62 0.36 1.46
CA LYS A 91 -19.05 0.58 1.20
C LYS A 91 -19.60 1.82 1.89
N SER A 92 -19.10 2.15 3.08
CA SER A 92 -19.56 3.32 3.86
C SER A 92 -19.03 4.65 3.32
N VAL A 93 -17.89 4.64 2.61
CA VAL A 93 -17.38 5.81 1.91
C VAL A 93 -17.85 5.87 0.46
N CYS A 94 -18.30 4.74 -0.09
CA CYS A 94 -18.73 4.60 -1.46
C CYS A 94 -19.88 5.56 -1.77
N GLY A 95 -19.63 6.46 -2.72
CA GLY A 95 -20.62 7.40 -3.21
C GLY A 95 -20.68 8.73 -2.48
N ALA A 96 -19.80 8.98 -1.51
CA ALA A 96 -19.51 10.34 -1.06
C ALA A 96 -18.93 11.14 -2.25
N GLN A 97 -19.48 12.31 -2.53
CA GLN A 97 -19.02 13.16 -3.65
C GLN A 97 -18.27 14.38 -3.18
N SER A 98 -18.86 15.17 -2.28
CA SER A 98 -18.32 16.49 -1.90
C SER A 98 -18.05 16.63 -0.41
N TYR A 99 -18.57 15.73 0.43
CA TYR A 99 -18.39 15.85 1.87
C TYR A 99 -18.32 14.49 2.55
N LEU A 100 -17.25 14.27 3.31
CA LEU A 100 -17.09 13.12 4.17
C LEU A 100 -16.52 13.56 5.52
N LYS A 101 -17.24 13.25 6.59
CA LYS A 101 -16.76 13.50 7.96
C LYS A 101 -16.67 12.20 8.73
N ILE A 102 -15.52 11.97 9.34
CA ILE A 102 -15.17 10.74 10.03
C ILE A 102 -14.91 11.08 11.50
N LYS A 103 -15.59 10.41 12.43
CA LYS A 103 -15.43 10.65 13.88
C LYS A 103 -15.34 9.35 14.66
N LEU A 104 -14.40 9.28 15.60
CA LEU A 104 -14.37 8.21 16.59
C LEU A 104 -15.39 8.51 17.69
N ARG A 105 -16.30 7.57 17.92
CA ARG A 105 -17.36 7.66 18.93
C ARG A 105 -17.42 6.39 19.79
N GLN A 106 -17.94 6.53 20.99
CA GLN A 106 -18.25 5.43 21.89
C GLN A 106 -19.54 5.78 22.64
N LYS A 107 -20.55 4.91 22.52
CA LYS A 107 -21.77 4.96 23.33
C LYS A 107 -21.58 4.08 24.57
N SER A 108 -22.31 4.34 25.65
CA SER A 108 -22.15 3.68 26.96
C SER A 108 -22.30 2.16 26.92
N ASP A 109 -23.10 1.64 25.99
CA ASP A 109 -23.49 0.24 25.84
C ASP A 109 -22.92 -0.42 24.56
N GLN A 110 -22.11 0.30 23.78
CA GLN A 110 -21.59 -0.19 22.51
C GLN A 110 -20.07 -0.12 22.45
N LYS A 111 -19.50 -1.03 21.66
CA LYS A 111 -18.08 -0.96 21.29
C LYS A 111 -17.82 0.36 20.53
N PRO A 112 -16.59 0.90 20.61
CA PRO A 112 -16.20 2.05 19.81
C PRO A 112 -16.49 1.84 18.31
N PHE A 113 -16.81 2.91 17.61
CA PHE A 113 -17.11 2.89 16.18
C PHE A 113 -16.63 4.19 15.51
N LEU A 114 -16.42 4.10 14.19
CA LEU A 114 -16.25 5.27 13.35
C LEU A 114 -17.62 5.68 12.80
N GLN A 115 -18.02 6.91 13.08
CA GLN A 115 -19.18 7.53 12.48
C GLN A 115 -18.75 8.24 11.20
N LEU A 116 -19.32 7.84 10.06
CA LEU A 116 -19.11 8.46 8.76
C LEU A 116 -20.37 9.23 8.37
N GLU A 117 -20.26 10.54 8.18
CA GLU A 117 -21.36 11.42 7.75
C GLU A 117 -21.13 11.85 6.29
N LEU A 118 -22.02 11.44 5.39
CA LEU A 118 -22.03 11.81 3.96
C LEU A 118 -23.17 12.81 3.75
N ARG A 119 -22.87 14.11 3.76
CA ARG A 119 -23.89 15.17 3.75
C ARG A 119 -24.66 15.23 2.44
N ASP A 120 -23.98 14.99 1.33
CA ASP A 120 -24.53 14.91 -0.02
C ASP A 120 -25.64 13.84 -0.13
N ARG A 121 -25.57 12.78 0.67
CA ARG A 121 -26.57 11.71 0.72
C ARG A 121 -27.53 11.79 1.90
N GLY A 122 -27.25 12.63 2.89
CA GLY A 122 -27.96 12.61 4.18
C GLY A 122 -27.79 11.29 4.93
N VAL A 123 -26.70 10.56 4.69
CA VAL A 123 -26.46 9.22 5.25
C VAL A 123 -25.42 9.29 6.36
N VAL A 124 -25.66 8.52 7.43
CA VAL A 124 -24.71 8.31 8.53
C VAL A 124 -24.47 6.82 8.68
N HIS A 125 -23.21 6.40 8.55
CA HIS A 125 -22.78 5.03 8.81
C HIS A 125 -22.07 4.94 10.16
N GLU A 126 -22.37 3.92 10.95
CA GLU A 126 -21.65 3.59 12.18
C GLU A 126 -20.87 2.29 11.94
N LEU A 127 -19.55 2.41 11.74
CA LEU A 127 -18.67 1.28 11.47
C LEU A 127 -18.00 0.79 12.75
N PRO A 128 -18.30 -0.45 13.23
CA PRO A 128 -17.66 -0.99 14.42
C PRO A 128 -16.14 -1.10 14.25
N ILE A 129 -15.39 -0.72 15.29
CA ILE A 129 -13.94 -0.86 15.32
C ILE A 129 -13.47 -1.62 16.55
N LYS A 130 -12.24 -2.14 16.49
CA LYS A 130 -11.55 -2.72 17.65
C LYS A 130 -10.30 -1.91 17.92
N LEU A 131 -10.27 -1.21 19.05
CA LEU A 131 -9.06 -0.53 19.51
C LEU A 131 -7.96 -1.55 19.82
N VAL A 132 -6.76 -1.30 19.32
CA VAL A 132 -5.60 -2.18 19.52
C VAL A 132 -4.85 -1.73 20.76
N LYS A 133 -4.60 -2.67 21.68
CA LYS A 133 -3.77 -2.42 22.87
C LYS A 133 -2.32 -2.14 22.46
N ILE A 134 -1.64 -1.25 23.18
CA ILE A 134 -0.30 -0.77 22.81
C ILE A 134 0.72 -1.91 22.60
N ALA A 135 0.64 -2.97 23.41
CA ALA A 135 1.51 -4.15 23.28
C ALA A 135 1.43 -4.87 21.91
N HIS A 136 0.46 -4.55 21.06
CA HIS A 136 0.28 -5.16 19.74
C HIS A 136 0.42 -4.15 18.59
N TRP A 137 0.85 -2.91 18.86
CA TRP A 137 0.98 -1.88 17.82
C TRP A 137 2.04 -2.24 16.78
N ASP A 138 3.10 -2.95 17.17
CA ASP A 138 4.22 -3.34 16.30
C ASP A 138 3.79 -4.16 15.08
N VAL A 139 2.67 -4.90 15.18
CA VAL A 139 2.11 -5.69 14.07
C VAL A 139 1.62 -4.80 12.91
N TYR A 140 1.34 -3.53 13.20
CA TYR A 140 0.92 -2.51 12.23
C TYR A 140 2.03 -1.50 11.90
N GLN A 141 3.27 -1.82 12.25
CA GLN A 141 4.43 -1.04 11.83
C GLN A 141 5.05 -1.66 10.57
N ARG A 142 5.67 -0.80 9.76
CA ARG A 142 6.46 -1.26 8.62
C ARG A 142 7.57 -2.18 9.15
N PRO A 143 7.71 -3.40 8.61
CA PRO A 143 8.78 -4.30 9.00
C PRO A 143 10.15 -3.65 8.77
N ILE A 144 11.08 -3.89 9.68
CA ILE A 144 12.47 -3.46 9.50
C ILE A 144 13.07 -4.30 8.37
N VAL A 145 13.46 -3.61 7.31
CA VAL A 145 14.08 -4.22 6.14
C VAL A 145 15.61 -4.15 6.29
N ALA A 146 16.31 -5.25 6.00
CA ALA A 146 17.77 -5.36 6.11
C ALA A 146 18.52 -4.48 5.10
N GLN A 147 19.79 -4.18 5.42
CA GLN A 147 20.74 -3.49 4.54
C GLN A 147 21.04 -4.32 3.28
N GLY A 148 21.37 -3.65 2.17
CA GLY A 148 21.63 -4.30 0.86
C GLY A 148 20.47 -4.25 -0.14
N MET A 149 19.57 -3.28 0.01
CA MET A 149 18.52 -3.00 -0.99
C MET A 149 19.13 -2.31 -2.22
N MET A 150 18.73 -2.76 -3.40
CA MET A 150 18.98 -2.03 -4.65
C MET A 150 17.70 -1.30 -5.05
N GLY A 151 17.80 0.03 -5.18
CA GLY A 151 16.68 0.90 -5.52
C GLY A 151 16.77 1.40 -6.96
N VAL A 152 15.75 1.09 -7.77
CA VAL A 152 15.61 1.58 -9.15
C VAL A 152 14.21 2.17 -9.35
N TYR A 153 14.13 3.26 -10.12
CA TYR A 153 12.84 3.80 -10.52
C TYR A 153 12.17 2.86 -11.52
N PHE A 154 10.96 2.45 -11.19
CA PHE A 154 10.20 1.46 -11.95
C PHE A 154 9.80 2.02 -13.32
N PRO A 155 9.75 1.18 -14.37
CA PRO A 155 9.23 1.59 -15.67
C PRO A 155 7.76 2.04 -15.58
N PRO A 156 7.23 2.73 -16.62
CA PRO A 156 5.84 3.20 -16.62
C PRO A 156 4.84 2.09 -16.26
N VAL A 157 4.08 2.29 -15.19
CA VAL A 157 3.18 1.27 -14.60
C VAL A 157 2.22 0.69 -15.64
N LYS A 158 1.67 1.53 -16.53
CA LYS A 158 0.77 1.08 -17.61
C LYS A 158 1.43 0.08 -18.57
N SER A 159 2.71 0.26 -18.88
CA SER A 159 3.46 -0.64 -19.76
C SER A 159 3.73 -1.97 -19.06
N VAL A 160 4.19 -1.93 -17.81
CA VAL A 160 4.40 -3.16 -17.03
C VAL A 160 3.09 -3.91 -16.83
N MET A 161 1.99 -3.21 -16.55
CA MET A 161 0.68 -3.84 -16.37
C MET A 161 0.17 -4.59 -17.60
N ARG A 162 0.40 -4.06 -18.81
CA ARG A 162 0.08 -4.79 -20.05
C ARG A 162 0.84 -6.11 -20.12
N ILE A 163 2.13 -6.10 -19.79
CA ILE A 163 2.98 -7.30 -19.78
C ILE A 163 2.48 -8.29 -18.71
N LEU A 164 2.25 -7.84 -17.48
CA LEU A 164 1.72 -8.69 -16.39
C LEU A 164 0.37 -9.32 -16.78
N GLN A 165 -0.51 -8.55 -17.42
CA GLN A 165 -1.79 -9.04 -17.91
C GLN A 165 -1.59 -10.14 -18.97
N SER A 166 -0.71 -9.93 -19.96
CA SER A 166 -0.41 -10.94 -20.99
C SER A 166 0.18 -12.21 -20.38
N LEU A 167 1.13 -12.09 -19.45
CA LEU A 167 1.75 -13.22 -18.77
C LEU A 167 0.73 -14.03 -17.94
N LYS A 168 -0.25 -13.35 -17.35
CA LYS A 168 -1.34 -13.98 -16.59
C LYS A 168 -2.29 -14.77 -17.50
N HIS A 169 -2.61 -14.25 -18.69
CA HIS A 169 -3.46 -14.94 -19.67
C HIS A 169 -2.86 -16.26 -20.17
N VAL A 170 -1.54 -16.30 -20.35
CA VAL A 170 -0.82 -17.51 -20.77
C VAL A 170 -0.51 -18.47 -19.61
N GLY A 171 -1.11 -18.24 -18.43
CA GLY A 171 -1.10 -19.18 -17.31
C GLY A 171 0.09 -19.08 -16.36
N ASN A 172 0.94 -18.05 -16.47
CA ASN A 172 2.05 -17.90 -15.52
C ASN A 172 1.56 -17.59 -14.12
N ARG A 173 2.23 -18.20 -13.14
CA ARG A 173 1.96 -17.95 -11.72
C ARG A 173 2.97 -17.00 -11.10
N ASN A 174 4.20 -17.01 -11.60
CA ASN A 174 5.35 -16.33 -11.01
C ASN A 174 6.10 -15.52 -12.07
N ILE A 175 6.69 -14.41 -11.64
CA ILE A 175 7.63 -13.61 -12.44
C ILE A 175 8.94 -13.49 -11.68
N THR A 176 10.04 -13.35 -12.40
CA THR A 176 11.35 -13.03 -11.83
C THR A 176 11.71 -11.61 -12.24
N VAL A 177 11.90 -10.74 -11.26
CA VAL A 177 12.34 -9.36 -11.45
C VAL A 177 13.84 -9.33 -11.16
N LYS A 178 14.62 -8.84 -12.12
CA LYS A 178 16.04 -8.52 -11.93
C LYS A 178 16.23 -7.03 -12.08
N VAL A 179 17.04 -6.44 -11.21
CA VAL A 179 17.41 -5.03 -11.28
C VAL A 179 18.93 -4.90 -11.19
N SER A 180 19.50 -3.94 -11.90
CA SER A 180 20.94 -3.65 -11.86
C SER A 180 21.21 -2.27 -11.27
N ASN A 181 22.44 -2.08 -10.78
CA ASN A 181 22.97 -0.76 -10.39
C ASN A 181 23.33 0.12 -11.60
N SER A 182 23.14 -0.39 -12.83
CA SER A 182 23.33 0.33 -14.10
C SER A 182 22.03 0.92 -14.66
N GLY A 183 20.88 0.73 -13.99
CA GLY A 183 19.59 1.29 -14.43
C GLY A 183 18.84 0.38 -15.40
N GLU A 184 19.09 -0.93 -15.32
CA GLU A 184 18.38 -1.94 -16.09
C GLU A 184 17.45 -2.75 -15.19
N MET A 185 16.27 -3.10 -15.72
CA MET A 185 15.33 -4.02 -15.09
C MET A 185 14.91 -5.09 -16.09
N HIS A 186 15.02 -6.35 -15.69
CA HIS A 186 14.52 -7.49 -16.47
C HIS A 186 13.30 -8.11 -15.80
N LEU A 187 12.23 -8.27 -16.56
CA LEU A 187 11.07 -9.04 -16.15
C LEU A 187 11.06 -10.36 -16.90
N LYS A 188 11.40 -11.43 -16.18
CA LYS A 188 11.52 -12.79 -16.70
C LYS A 188 10.34 -13.66 -16.30
N CYS A 189 9.95 -14.55 -17.19
CA CYS A 189 8.88 -15.50 -16.95
C CYS A 189 9.11 -16.78 -17.77
N ARG A 190 8.78 -17.95 -17.21
CA ARG A 190 8.97 -19.24 -17.88
C ARG A 190 7.63 -19.92 -18.10
N ILE A 191 7.31 -20.21 -19.35
CA ILE A 191 6.07 -20.89 -19.78
C ILE A 191 6.47 -22.18 -20.49
N ASN A 192 6.15 -23.34 -19.92
CA ASN A 192 6.45 -24.65 -20.51
C ASN A 192 7.92 -24.76 -20.97
N GLN A 193 8.18 -24.65 -22.27
CA GLN A 193 9.50 -24.73 -22.93
C GLN A 193 10.09 -23.37 -23.37
N ALA A 194 9.42 -22.25 -23.10
CA ALA A 194 9.87 -20.91 -23.48
C ALA A 194 10.21 -20.05 -22.26
N GLU A 195 11.29 -19.28 -22.33
CA GLU A 195 11.58 -18.17 -21.42
C GLU A 195 11.27 -16.86 -22.13
N ILE A 196 10.41 -16.05 -21.51
CA ILE A 196 10.15 -14.68 -21.94
C ILE A 196 10.94 -13.76 -21.02
N THR A 197 11.80 -12.92 -21.60
CA THR A 197 12.45 -11.82 -20.89
C THR A 197 12.07 -10.51 -21.53
N VAL A 198 11.53 -9.59 -20.73
CA VAL A 198 11.31 -8.20 -21.14
C VAL A 198 12.38 -7.33 -20.50
N TYR A 199 13.02 -6.50 -21.32
CA TYR A 199 14.12 -5.62 -20.94
C TYR A 199 13.61 -4.20 -20.80
N PHE A 200 13.96 -3.54 -19.70
CA PHE A 200 13.79 -2.11 -19.48
C PHE A 200 15.16 -1.52 -19.19
N THR A 201 15.56 -0.52 -19.98
CA THR A 201 16.85 0.17 -19.86
C THR A 201 16.61 1.63 -19.48
N ASP A 202 17.69 2.35 -19.18
CA ASP A 202 17.68 3.80 -18.94
C ASP A 202 16.80 4.22 -17.75
N LEU A 203 16.71 3.37 -16.74
CA LEU A 203 16.02 3.67 -15.49
C LEU A 203 16.94 4.45 -14.55
N ALA A 204 16.38 5.42 -13.84
CA ALA A 204 17.12 6.13 -12.80
C ALA A 204 17.35 5.21 -11.59
N ASN A 205 18.53 5.28 -10.98
CA ASN A 205 18.84 4.56 -9.74
C ASN A 205 18.69 5.49 -8.54
N ASP A 206 18.11 4.97 -7.46
CA ASP A 206 17.98 5.67 -6.17
C ASP A 206 19.22 5.40 -5.30
N THR A 207 19.78 4.19 -5.40
CA THR A 207 21.00 3.79 -4.71
C THR A 207 22.23 4.07 -5.57
N VAL A 208 22.73 5.31 -5.56
CA VAL A 208 24.11 5.58 -5.96
C VAL A 208 25.00 5.22 -4.78
N ALA A 209 25.29 3.93 -4.59
CA ALA A 209 26.46 3.57 -3.82
C ALA A 209 27.67 3.88 -4.72
N GLU A 210 28.35 4.99 -4.46
CA GLU A 210 29.51 5.54 -5.19
C GLU A 210 30.73 4.58 -5.30
N GLN A 211 30.59 3.29 -5.00
CA GLN A 211 31.69 2.33 -4.88
C GLN A 211 31.49 1.01 -5.62
N GLN A 212 30.38 0.79 -6.34
CA GLN A 212 30.20 -0.43 -7.13
C GLN A 212 30.51 -0.17 -8.61
N SER A 213 31.79 -0.21 -8.96
CA SER A 213 32.29 -0.14 -10.34
C SER A 213 32.01 -1.41 -11.16
N GLN A 214 31.40 -2.44 -10.56
CA GLN A 214 30.95 -3.66 -11.24
C GLN A 214 29.43 -3.68 -11.35
N ASP A 215 28.96 -4.12 -12.53
CA ASP A 215 27.55 -4.37 -12.82
C ASP A 215 27.00 -5.43 -11.85
N HIS A 216 26.24 -4.98 -10.86
CA HIS A 216 25.68 -5.80 -9.81
C HIS A 216 24.19 -6.00 -10.05
N TRP A 217 23.72 -7.24 -9.92
CA TRP A 217 22.33 -7.62 -10.17
C TRP A 217 21.68 -8.15 -8.91
N CYS A 218 20.50 -7.63 -8.58
CA CYS A 218 19.61 -8.19 -7.57
C CYS A 218 18.43 -8.90 -8.26
N THR A 219 18.10 -10.11 -7.81
CA THR A 219 17.03 -10.92 -8.41
C THR A 219 16.00 -11.31 -7.37
N VAL A 220 14.71 -11.23 -7.68
CA VAL A 220 13.64 -11.74 -6.81
C VAL A 220 12.52 -12.33 -7.63
N ARG A 221 11.99 -13.47 -7.19
CA ARG A 221 10.86 -14.15 -7.81
C ARG A 221 9.58 -13.85 -7.02
N LEU A 222 8.52 -13.40 -7.69
CA LEU A 222 7.31 -12.87 -7.08
C LEU A 222 6.06 -13.54 -7.66
N SER A 223 4.99 -13.59 -6.87
CA SER A 223 3.68 -14.06 -7.32
C SER A 223 3.08 -13.07 -8.32
N LEU A 224 2.88 -13.51 -9.57
CA LEU A 224 2.28 -12.67 -10.61
C LEU A 224 0.89 -12.18 -10.19
N LYS A 225 0.11 -13.04 -9.52
CA LYS A 225 -1.24 -12.69 -9.04
C LYS A 225 -1.19 -11.51 -8.06
N VAL A 226 -0.25 -11.52 -7.12
CA VAL A 226 -0.13 -10.51 -6.06
C VAL A 226 0.36 -9.18 -6.64
N ILE A 227 1.39 -9.21 -7.50
CA ILE A 227 1.90 -8.00 -8.16
C ILE A 227 0.86 -7.37 -9.09
N HIS A 228 0.17 -8.21 -9.87
CA HIS A 228 -0.91 -7.76 -10.75
C HIS A 228 -2.06 -7.13 -9.95
N MET A 229 -2.46 -7.75 -8.85
CA MET A 229 -3.50 -7.23 -7.95
C MET A 229 -3.11 -5.86 -7.37
N PHE A 230 -1.85 -5.71 -6.93
CA PHE A 230 -1.34 -4.45 -6.39
C PHE A 230 -1.44 -3.31 -7.41
N PHE A 231 -0.79 -3.45 -8.57
CA PHE A 231 -0.80 -2.40 -9.58
C PHE A 231 -2.20 -2.17 -10.15
N SER A 232 -3.02 -3.22 -10.32
CA SER A 232 -4.42 -3.08 -10.71
C SER A 232 -5.25 -2.30 -9.68
N SER A 233 -4.94 -2.44 -8.39
CA SER A 233 -5.63 -1.74 -7.31
C SER A 233 -5.30 -0.26 -7.29
N PHE A 234 -4.03 0.08 -7.51
CA PHE A 234 -3.53 1.45 -7.48
C PHE A 234 -3.35 2.07 -8.88
N MET A 235 -4.07 1.60 -9.91
CA MET A 235 -3.98 2.15 -11.28
C MET A 235 -4.31 3.64 -11.37
N PHE A 236 -5.07 4.20 -10.44
CA PHE A 236 -5.32 5.65 -10.38
C PHE A 236 -4.04 6.46 -10.10
N MET A 237 -2.96 5.80 -9.66
CA MET A 237 -1.62 6.35 -9.47
C MET A 237 -0.63 5.88 -10.55
N ALA A 238 -1.11 5.43 -11.72
CA ALA A 238 -0.22 4.90 -12.77
C ALA A 238 0.77 5.94 -13.37
N HIS A 239 0.60 7.22 -13.03
CA HIS A 239 1.49 8.32 -13.41
C HIS A 239 2.50 8.69 -12.32
N SER A 240 2.36 8.11 -11.12
CA SER A 240 3.28 8.33 -10.01
C SER A 240 4.60 7.61 -10.24
N ASN A 241 5.69 8.21 -9.75
CA ASN A 241 6.97 7.53 -9.65
C ASN A 241 6.85 6.38 -8.67
N VAL A 242 7.37 5.22 -9.08
CA VAL A 242 7.43 4.03 -8.25
C VAL A 242 8.89 3.73 -8.01
N LEU A 243 9.32 3.73 -6.76
CA LEU A 243 10.63 3.23 -6.38
C LEU A 243 10.49 1.73 -6.12
N LEU A 244 11.25 0.93 -6.88
CA LEU A 244 11.38 -0.51 -6.66
C LEU A 244 12.66 -0.76 -5.89
N ASN A 245 12.53 -1.27 -4.67
CA ASN A 245 13.64 -1.77 -3.90
C ASN A 245 13.66 -3.30 -3.92
N VAL A 246 14.79 -3.90 -4.23
CA VAL A 246 14.95 -5.36 -4.25
C VAL A 246 16.04 -5.78 -3.29
N VAL A 247 15.76 -6.80 -2.49
CA VAL A 247 16.78 -7.59 -1.79
C VAL A 247 16.79 -8.98 -2.39
N SER A 248 17.95 -9.35 -2.94
CA SER A 248 18.08 -10.60 -3.71
C SER A 248 17.53 -11.79 -2.93
N ASP A 249 16.69 -12.57 -3.61
CA ASP A 249 16.12 -13.83 -3.14
C ASP A 249 15.30 -13.72 -1.83
N ARG A 250 14.88 -12.49 -1.45
CA ARG A 250 14.13 -12.25 -0.21
C ARG A 250 12.81 -11.52 -0.39
N PHE A 251 12.81 -10.31 -0.92
CA PHE A 251 11.57 -9.54 -1.15
C PHE A 251 11.80 -8.39 -2.13
N ALA A 252 10.70 -7.87 -2.65
CA ALA A 252 10.64 -6.59 -3.34
C ALA A 252 9.75 -5.63 -2.54
N GLU A 253 10.09 -4.35 -2.56
CA GLU A 253 9.23 -3.28 -2.08
C GLU A 253 8.94 -2.30 -3.20
N PHE A 254 7.67 -2.01 -3.41
CA PHE A 254 7.19 -0.99 -4.33
C PHE A 254 6.70 0.20 -3.52
N ILE A 255 7.33 1.36 -3.70
CA ILE A 255 6.96 2.60 -3.03
C ILE A 255 6.40 3.56 -4.07
N LEU A 256 5.09 3.82 -4.03
CA LEU A 256 4.44 4.83 -4.86
C LEU A 256 4.30 6.11 -4.06
N ARG A 257 4.69 7.22 -4.67
CA ARG A 257 4.51 8.55 -4.09
C ARG A 257 3.70 9.42 -5.05
N ARG A 258 2.69 10.11 -4.52
CA ARG A 258 1.97 11.17 -5.25
C ARG A 258 2.31 12.51 -4.63
N ASP A 259 2.32 13.53 -5.48
CA ASP A 259 2.34 14.92 -5.04
C ASP A 259 1.19 15.17 -4.03
N GLY A 260 1.50 15.86 -2.94
CA GLY A 260 0.58 16.05 -1.83
C GLY A 260 0.68 15.00 -0.70
N GLY A 261 1.67 14.11 -0.73
CA GLY A 261 2.08 13.32 0.45
C GLY A 261 1.44 11.93 0.61
N LEU A 262 0.60 11.49 -0.34
CA LEU A 262 0.10 10.11 -0.36
C LEU A 262 1.26 9.15 -0.66
N VAL A 263 1.52 8.23 0.27
CA VAL A 263 2.59 7.23 0.16
C VAL A 263 2.00 5.83 0.28
N ILE A 264 2.32 4.96 -0.67
CA ILE A 264 2.00 3.54 -0.61
C ILE A 264 3.32 2.77 -0.57
N SER A 265 3.51 1.94 0.46
CA SER A 265 4.59 0.96 0.53
C SER A 265 3.97 -0.42 0.45
N PHE A 266 4.45 -1.21 -0.51
CA PHE A 266 4.01 -2.58 -0.72
C PHE A 266 5.22 -3.50 -0.76
N LEU A 267 5.40 -4.25 0.32
CA LEU A 267 6.47 -5.22 0.50
C LEU A 267 5.93 -6.62 0.25
N VAL A 268 6.60 -7.37 -0.62
CA VAL A 268 6.15 -8.70 -1.04
C VAL A 268 7.30 -9.70 -0.93
N GLY A 269 7.05 -10.80 -0.23
CA GLY A 269 8.01 -11.87 -0.05
C GLY A 269 8.36 -12.55 -1.37
N GLY A 270 9.64 -12.89 -1.53
CA GLY A 270 10.14 -13.73 -2.60
C GLY A 270 9.57 -15.15 -2.49
N ILE A 271 9.29 -15.77 -3.63
CA ILE A 271 8.93 -17.18 -3.72
C ILE A 271 10.23 -17.96 -3.91
N ASN A 272 10.64 -18.66 -2.87
CA ASN A 272 11.72 -19.64 -2.97
C ASN A 272 11.13 -20.96 -3.48
N ASP A 273 11.77 -21.58 -4.47
CA ASP A 273 11.46 -22.96 -4.81
C ASP A 273 11.86 -23.84 -3.62
N VAL A 274 10.88 -24.25 -2.82
CA VAL A 274 11.04 -25.44 -2.00
C VAL A 274 10.95 -26.61 -2.97
N PHE A 275 12.11 -27.06 -3.44
CA PHE A 275 12.24 -28.38 -4.04
C PHE A 275 12.15 -29.45 -2.96
#